data_AF-A0A957W280-F1
#
_entry.id   AF-A0A957W280-F1
#
_cell.length_a   1.000
_cell.length_b   1.000
_cell.length_c   1.000
_cell.angle_alpha   90.00
_cell.angle_beta   90.00
_cell.angle_gamma   90.00
#
_symmetry.space_group_name_H-M   'P 1'
#
loop_
_entity.id
_entity.type
_entity.pdbx_description
1 polymer ?
#
loop_
_entity_poly.entity_id
_entity_poly.type
_entity_poly.pdbx_seq_one_letter_code
_entity_poly.pdbx_strand_id
1 'polypeptide(L)'
;MSKTYIPVEIRRQVAEEARYRCGYCLTAQRIIGRPMVIDHLIPESQGGPTIRENLWLACRRCNEFKGTQTHAVDPHTQKTVSLFNPRQQSWRIHFTWSRDGTEIIGLTATGRATVAALRLNNPEIVAARSLWVQAGWHPPHD
;
A
#
# COMPACT_ATOMS: atom_id res chain seq x y z
N MET A 1 -11.30 11.37 -1.04
CA MET A 1 -11.04 11.18 -2.49
C MET A 1 -10.40 12.43 -3.03
N SER A 2 -9.53 12.30 -4.03
CA SER A 2 -8.83 13.46 -4.57
C SER A 2 -9.83 14.47 -5.14
N LYS A 3 -9.61 15.76 -4.83
CA LYS A 3 -10.43 16.86 -5.37
C LYS A 3 -9.89 17.32 -6.73
N THR A 4 -8.60 17.11 -6.98
CA THR A 4 -7.95 17.51 -8.22
C THR A 4 -8.10 16.44 -9.30
N TYR A 5 -8.34 16.89 -10.52
CA TYR A 5 -8.30 15.99 -11.68
C TYR A 5 -6.88 15.45 -11.89
N ILE A 6 -6.73 14.12 -11.92
CA ILE A 6 -5.48 13.44 -12.26
C ILE A 6 -5.56 13.03 -13.73
N PRO A 7 -4.70 13.57 -14.62
CA PRO A 7 -4.66 13.22 -16.03
C PRO A 7 -4.57 11.71 -16.26
N VAL A 8 -5.28 11.23 -17.29
CA VAL A 8 -5.32 9.80 -17.65
C VAL A 8 -3.92 9.23 -17.87
N GLU A 9 -3.03 10.01 -18.49
CA GLU A 9 -1.66 9.58 -18.75
C GLU A 9 -0.84 9.39 -17.46
N ILE A 10 -0.99 10.28 -16.47
CA ILE A 10 -0.35 10.11 -15.16
C ILE A 10 -0.91 8.87 -14.45
N ARG A 11 -2.23 8.63 -14.52
CA ARG A 11 -2.83 7.42 -13.95
C ARG A 11 -2.26 6.14 -14.56
N ARG A 12 -2.09 6.13 -15.88
CA ARG A 12 -1.53 5.01 -16.65
C ARG A 12 -0.09 4.74 -16.22
N GLN A 13 0.77 5.76 -16.22
CA GLN A 13 2.17 5.67 -15.82
C GLN A 13 2.32 5.12 -14.39
N VAL A 14 1.60 5.69 -13.43
CA VAL A 14 1.61 5.23 -12.03
C VAL A 14 1.16 3.77 -11.91
N ALA A 15 0.16 3.35 -12.67
CA ALA A 15 -0.33 1.97 -12.64
C ALA A 15 0.67 0.97 -13.22
N GLU A 16 1.33 1.32 -14.33
CA GLU A 16 2.37 0.51 -14.97
C GLU A 16 3.60 0.36 -14.06
N GLU A 17 4.06 1.45 -13.45
CA GLU A 17 5.17 1.44 -12.49
C GLU A 17 4.87 0.60 -11.25
N ALA A 18 3.63 0.63 -10.79
CA ALA A 18 3.16 -0.19 -9.68
C ALA A 18 2.88 -1.65 -10.10
N ARG A 19 3.13 -2.02 -11.37
CA ARG A 19 2.81 -3.35 -11.94
C ARG A 19 1.36 -3.77 -11.67
N TYR A 20 0.44 -2.81 -11.68
CA TYR A 20 -0.96 -2.98 -11.31
C TYR A 20 -1.17 -3.63 -9.93
N ARG A 21 -0.32 -3.28 -8.95
CA ARG A 21 -0.41 -3.74 -7.56
C ARG A 21 -0.53 -2.56 -6.60
N CYS A 22 -1.20 -2.80 -5.48
CA CYS A 22 -1.22 -1.83 -4.40
C CYS A 22 0.21 -1.62 -3.85
N GLY A 23 0.68 -0.37 -3.76
CA GLY A 23 2.02 -0.06 -3.24
C GLY A 23 2.27 -0.48 -1.80
N TYR A 24 1.21 -0.67 -1.01
CA TYR A 24 1.32 -1.07 0.39
C TYR A 24 1.26 -2.58 0.57
N CYS A 25 0.23 -3.21 0.00
CA CYS A 25 -0.10 -4.60 0.28
C CYS A 25 0.24 -5.57 -0.85
N LEU A 26 0.78 -5.07 -1.97
CA LEU A 26 1.14 -5.77 -3.20
C LEU A 26 0.06 -6.67 -3.83
N THR A 27 -1.18 -6.63 -3.32
CA THR A 27 -2.31 -7.31 -3.94
C THR A 27 -2.53 -6.73 -5.33
N ALA A 28 -2.59 -7.59 -6.35
CA ALA A 28 -2.76 -7.19 -7.74
C ALA A 28 -4.21 -6.80 -8.04
N GLN A 29 -4.39 -5.82 -8.93
CA GLN A 29 -5.71 -5.34 -9.35
C GLN A 29 -6.60 -6.45 -9.89
N ARG A 30 -6.00 -7.39 -10.65
CA ARG A 30 -6.70 -8.56 -11.19
C ARG A 30 -7.33 -9.46 -10.12
N ILE A 31 -6.73 -9.51 -8.92
CA ILE A 31 -7.22 -10.31 -7.79
C ILE A 31 -8.36 -9.59 -7.07
N ILE A 32 -8.25 -8.27 -6.95
CA ILE A 32 -9.28 -7.42 -6.33
C ILE A 32 -10.55 -7.37 -7.20
N GLY A 33 -10.41 -7.49 -8.53
CA GLY A 33 -11.53 -7.45 -9.46
C GLY A 33 -12.21 -6.08 -9.56
N ARG A 34 -11.53 -5.01 -9.12
CA ARG A 34 -12.01 -3.62 -9.21
C ARG A 34 -10.86 -2.66 -9.52
N PRO A 35 -11.13 -1.52 -10.18
CA PRO A 35 -10.12 -0.49 -10.38
C PRO A 35 -9.48 -0.03 -9.06
N MET A 36 -8.16 0.07 -9.04
CA MET A 36 -7.43 0.69 -7.94
C MET A 36 -7.57 2.21 -7.96
N VAL A 37 -7.26 2.84 -6.82
CA VAL A 37 -7.26 4.30 -6.69
C VAL A 37 -5.83 4.82 -6.78
N ILE A 38 -5.70 6.08 -7.18
CA ILE A 38 -4.45 6.81 -7.06
C ILE A 38 -4.44 7.46 -5.69
N ASP A 39 -3.46 7.11 -4.87
CA ASP A 39 -3.21 7.70 -3.56
C ASP A 39 -2.18 8.82 -3.66
N HIS A 40 -2.40 9.86 -2.88
CA HIS A 40 -1.45 10.95 -2.66
C HIS A 40 -0.59 10.61 -1.44
N LEU A 41 0.70 10.39 -1.65
CA LEU A 41 1.66 10.01 -0.61
C LEU A 41 1.72 11.07 0.49
N ILE A 42 1.85 12.33 0.09
CA ILE A 42 1.51 13.51 0.88
C ILE A 42 0.08 13.90 0.50
N PRO A 43 -0.90 13.86 1.43
CA PRO A 43 -2.29 14.15 1.12
C PRO A 43 -2.52 15.58 0.61
N GLU A 44 -3.48 15.76 -0.30
CA GLU A 44 -3.87 17.11 -0.78
C GLU A 44 -4.31 18.03 0.36
N SER A 45 -4.97 17.50 1.38
CA SER A 45 -5.38 18.26 2.58
C SER A 45 -4.19 18.80 3.39
N GLN A 46 -2.98 18.32 3.12
CA GLN A 46 -1.72 18.79 3.71
C GLN A 46 -0.84 19.51 2.67
N GLY A 47 -1.43 19.94 1.55
CA GLY A 47 -0.71 20.64 0.48
C GLY A 47 0.07 19.73 -0.47
N GLY A 48 -0.18 18.42 -0.43
CA GLY A 48 0.48 17.47 -1.33
C GLY A 48 0.14 17.70 -2.81
N PRO A 49 1.14 17.83 -3.70
CA PRO A 49 0.89 18.14 -5.11
C PRO A 49 0.32 16.95 -5.88
N THR A 50 -0.50 17.21 -6.89
CA THR A 50 -1.02 16.20 -7.82
C THR A 50 -0.04 15.99 -8.98
N ILE A 51 1.12 15.43 -8.66
CA ILE A 51 2.21 15.12 -9.60
C ILE A 51 2.65 13.67 -9.43
N ARG A 52 3.16 13.04 -10.49
CA ARG A 52 3.54 11.62 -10.51
C ARG A 52 4.40 11.20 -9.31
N GLU A 53 5.32 12.05 -8.88
CA GLU A 53 6.27 11.82 -7.77
C GLU A 53 5.56 11.72 -6.40
N ASN A 54 4.38 12.31 -6.26
CA ASN A 54 3.56 12.25 -5.05
C ASN A 54 2.40 11.25 -5.18
N LEU A 55 2.26 10.57 -6.31
CA LEU A 55 1.16 9.66 -6.59
C LEU A 55 1.63 8.21 -6.65
N TRP A 56 0.82 7.30 -6.11
CA TRP A 56 1.03 5.85 -6.27
C TRP A 56 -0.29 5.09 -6.41
N LEU A 57 -0.22 3.85 -6.91
CA LEU A 57 -1.39 2.98 -7.04
C LEU A 57 -1.70 2.28 -5.70
N ALA A 58 -2.94 2.38 -5.23
CA ALA A 58 -3.37 1.76 -3.98
C ALA A 58 -4.71 1.03 -4.14
N CYS A 59 -4.87 -0.08 -3.43
CA CYS A 59 -6.21 -0.64 -3.27
C CYS A 59 -7.04 0.29 -2.37
N ARG A 60 -8.36 0.30 -2.60
CA ARG A 60 -9.30 1.17 -1.87
C ARG A 60 -9.17 1.02 -0.35
N ARG A 61 -9.04 -0.21 0.14
CA ARG A 61 -8.86 -0.52 1.57
C ARG A 61 -7.61 0.15 2.16
N CYS A 62 -6.44 -0.05 1.57
CA CYS A 62 -5.20 0.54 2.08
C CYS A 62 -5.25 2.08 2.01
N ASN A 63 -5.81 2.63 0.93
CA ASN A 63 -6.01 4.07 0.78
C ASN A 63 -6.95 4.65 1.85
N GLU A 64 -8.06 3.96 2.17
CA GLU A 64 -9.02 4.38 3.19
C GLU A 64 -8.41 4.34 4.59
N PHE A 65 -7.68 3.28 4.96
CA PHE A 65 -7.01 3.23 6.26
C PHE A 65 -5.86 4.23 6.38
N LYS A 66 -5.08 4.45 5.31
CA LYS A 66 -4.07 5.52 5.29
C LYS A 66 -4.74 6.87 5.51
N GLY A 67 -5.81 7.16 4.75
CA GLY A 67 -6.50 8.44 4.82
C GLY A 67 -5.53 9.59 4.59
N THR A 68 -5.46 10.52 5.55
CA THR A 68 -4.53 11.66 5.53
C THR A 68 -3.28 11.42 6.38
N GLN A 69 -3.03 10.20 6.85
CA GLN A 69 -1.86 9.91 7.66
C GLN A 69 -0.60 9.84 6.78
N THR A 70 0.44 10.52 7.23
CA THR A 70 1.82 10.42 6.69
C THR A 70 2.78 9.79 7.69
N HIS A 71 2.36 9.69 8.95
CA HIS A 71 3.12 9.14 10.07
C HIS A 71 2.20 8.28 10.93
N ALA A 72 2.78 7.31 11.62
CA ALA A 72 2.10 6.50 12.62
C ALA A 72 3.07 6.08 13.73
N VAL A 73 2.52 5.62 14.84
CA VAL A 73 3.31 5.07 15.96
C VAL A 73 3.79 3.67 15.57
N ASP A 74 5.10 3.44 15.66
CA ASP A 74 5.65 2.07 15.59
C ASP A 74 5.22 1.30 16.86
N PRO A 75 4.44 0.22 16.75
CA PRO A 75 3.94 -0.51 17.91
C PRO A 75 5.04 -1.09 18.79
N HIS A 76 6.25 -1.28 18.26
CA HIS A 76 7.37 -1.82 19.03
C HIS A 76 8.12 -0.73 19.81
N THR A 77 8.48 0.37 19.15
CA THR A 77 9.33 1.42 19.77
C THR A 77 8.53 2.57 20.38
N GLN A 78 7.22 2.64 20.14
CA GLN A 78 6.32 3.72 20.55
C GLN A 78 6.69 5.10 20.00
N LYS A 79 7.62 5.16 19.04
CA LYS A 79 8.00 6.40 18.36
C LYS A 79 7.10 6.62 17.14
N THR A 80 6.72 7.88 16.92
CA THR A 80 6.09 8.30 15.66
C THR A 80 7.13 8.28 14.55
N VAL A 81 6.83 7.54 13.49
CA VAL A 81 7.69 7.40 12.30
C VAL A 81 6.88 7.62 11.03
N SER A 82 7.53 7.99 9.94
CA SER A 82 6.86 8.12 8.65
C SER A 82 6.33 6.77 8.16
N LEU A 83 5.16 6.81 7.54
CA LEU A 83 4.57 5.67 6.83
C LEU A 83 5.38 5.34 5.58
N PHE A 84 5.26 4.09 5.12
CA PHE A 84 5.98 3.62 3.94
C PHE A 84 5.62 4.41 2.68
N ASN A 85 6.65 4.82 1.94
CA ASN A 85 6.51 5.52 0.68
C ASN A 85 6.94 4.60 -0.49
N PRO A 86 6.00 3.99 -1.24
CA PRO A 86 6.32 3.09 -2.36
C PRO A 86 7.08 3.76 -3.51
N ARG A 87 7.06 5.10 -3.62
CA ARG A 87 7.83 5.83 -4.66
C ARG A 87 9.32 5.91 -4.32
N GLN A 88 9.66 5.93 -3.03
CA GLN A 88 11.01 6.25 -2.56
C GLN A 88 11.68 5.06 -1.83
N GLN A 89 10.90 4.09 -1.36
CA GLN A 89 11.37 3.02 -0.51
C GLN A 89 11.14 1.65 -1.16
N SER A 90 12.07 0.74 -0.92
CA SER A 90 11.97 -0.64 -1.40
C SER A 90 11.12 -1.49 -0.46
N TRP A 91 10.05 -2.09 -0.97
CA TRP A 91 9.12 -2.88 -0.16
C TRP A 91 9.83 -3.99 0.64
N ARG A 92 10.75 -4.73 0.01
CA ARG A 92 11.52 -5.83 0.63
C ARG A 92 12.44 -5.41 1.78
N ILE A 93 12.75 -4.12 1.91
CA ILE A 93 13.53 -3.60 3.05
C ILE A 93 12.63 -3.41 4.27
N HIS A 94 11.38 -3.02 4.06
CA HIS A 94 10.45 -2.68 5.13
C HIS A 94 9.52 -3.84 5.50
N PHE A 95 9.34 -4.80 4.59
CA PHE A 95 8.37 -5.87 4.76
C PHE A 95 8.88 -7.21 4.23
N THR A 96 8.32 -8.28 4.78
CA THR A 96 8.33 -9.62 4.20
C THR A 96 6.94 -10.23 4.30
N TRP A 97 6.68 -11.26 3.49
CA TRP A 97 5.52 -12.13 3.69
C TRP A 97 5.78 -13.13 4.82
N SER A 98 4.72 -13.53 5.54
CA SER A 98 4.74 -14.72 6.38
C SER A 98 5.03 -15.97 5.56
N ARG A 99 5.43 -17.06 6.23
CA ARG A 99 5.79 -18.33 5.56
C ARG A 99 4.66 -18.89 4.68
N ASP A 100 3.42 -18.71 5.11
CA ASP A 100 2.21 -19.12 4.40
C ASP A 100 1.70 -18.06 3.40
N GLY A 101 2.37 -16.91 3.27
CA GLY A 101 2.05 -15.87 2.30
C GLY A 101 0.80 -15.05 2.60
N THR A 102 0.21 -15.17 3.79
CA THR A 102 -1.09 -14.54 4.13
C THR A 102 -0.94 -13.20 4.85
N GLU A 103 0.18 -13.00 5.55
CA GLU A 103 0.43 -11.80 6.35
C GLU A 103 1.67 -11.03 5.86
N ILE A 104 1.62 -9.71 6.04
CA ILE A 104 2.73 -8.79 5.82
C ILE A 104 3.39 -8.51 7.16
N ILE A 105 4.66 -8.87 7.30
CA ILE A 105 5.47 -8.66 8.49
C ILE A 105 6.32 -7.41 8.29
N GLY A 106 6.21 -6.43 9.20
CA GLY A 106 7.04 -5.23 9.19
C GLY A 106 8.43 -5.49 9.78
N LEU A 107 9.48 -5.29 8.98
CA LEU A 107 10.88 -5.53 9.36
C LEU A 107 11.51 -4.30 10.04
N THR A 108 11.08 -3.10 9.65
CA THR A 108 11.58 -1.82 10.16
C THR A 108 10.51 -1.08 10.96
N ALA A 109 10.89 -0.01 11.67
CA ALA A 109 9.91 0.84 12.38
C ALA A 109 8.84 1.38 11.43
N THR A 110 9.23 1.91 10.27
CA THR A 110 8.30 2.32 9.19
C THR A 110 7.42 1.16 8.72
N GLY A 111 7.98 -0.03 8.55
CA GLY A 111 7.23 -1.21 8.13
C GLY A 111 6.15 -1.60 9.16
N ARG A 112 6.51 -1.73 10.43
CA ARG A 112 5.59 -2.08 11.51
C ARG A 112 4.51 -1.02 11.71
N ALA A 113 4.89 0.26 11.71
CA ALA A 113 3.95 1.38 11.78
C ALA A 113 2.95 1.34 10.61
N THR A 114 3.43 1.06 9.39
CA THR A 114 2.56 0.95 8.20
C THR A 114 1.61 -0.24 8.28
N VAL A 115 2.10 -1.42 8.69
CA VAL A 115 1.25 -2.61 8.86
C VAL A 115 0.10 -2.33 9.83
N ALA A 116 0.42 -1.72 10.97
CA ALA A 116 -0.57 -1.36 11.99
C ALA A 116 -1.54 -0.29 11.49
N ALA A 117 -1.03 0.85 10.99
CA ALA A 117 -1.86 1.99 10.59
C ALA A 117 -2.80 1.66 9.43
N LEU A 118 -2.30 0.95 8.40
CA LEU A 118 -3.10 0.59 7.21
C LEU A 118 -3.87 -0.72 7.39
N ARG A 119 -3.79 -1.34 8.57
CA ARG A 119 -4.39 -2.65 8.90
C ARG A 119 -4.12 -3.69 7.81
N LEU A 120 -2.85 -3.80 7.40
CA LEU A 120 -2.44 -4.61 6.26
C LEU A 120 -2.78 -6.10 6.44
N ASN A 121 -2.92 -6.55 7.69
CA ASN A 121 -3.27 -7.91 8.11
C ASN A 121 -4.63 -7.98 8.85
N ASN A 122 -5.62 -7.17 8.46
CA ASN A 122 -6.99 -7.39 8.94
C ASN A 122 -7.44 -8.85 8.66
N PRO A 123 -8.18 -9.51 9.58
CA PRO A 123 -8.61 -10.90 9.43
C PRO A 123 -9.24 -11.26 8.07
N GLU A 124 -10.08 -10.39 7.52
CA GLU A 124 -10.78 -10.62 6.25
C GLU A 124 -9.82 -10.71 5.06
N ILE A 125 -8.76 -9.89 5.04
CA ILE A 125 -7.78 -9.98 3.94
C ILE A 125 -6.87 -11.17 4.10
N VAL A 126 -6.55 -11.57 5.34
CA VAL A 126 -5.70 -12.73 5.62
C VAL A 126 -6.43 -13.99 5.17
N ALA A 127 -7.74 -14.10 5.48
CA ALA A 127 -8.60 -15.17 4.99
C ALA A 127 -8.66 -15.20 3.46
N ALA A 128 -8.89 -14.05 2.80
CA ALA A 128 -8.90 -13.97 1.35
C ALA A 128 -7.55 -14.36 0.72
N ARG A 129 -6.43 -13.90 1.30
CA ARG A 129 -5.08 -14.26 0.84
C ARG A 129 -4.80 -15.74 0.98
N SER A 130 -5.30 -16.43 2.01
CA SER A 130 -5.16 -17.88 2.13
C SER A 130 -5.71 -18.61 0.89
N LEU A 131 -6.88 -18.19 0.39
CA LEU A 131 -7.46 -18.73 -0.85
C LEU A 131 -6.61 -18.36 -2.08
N TRP A 132 -6.11 -17.12 -2.14
CA TRP A 132 -5.25 -16.68 -3.26
C TRP A 132 -3.90 -17.38 -3.29
N VAL A 133 -3.33 -17.70 -2.13
CA VAL A 133 -2.11 -18.50 -2.00
C VAL A 133 -2.35 -19.91 -2.50
N GLN A 134 -3.45 -20.55 -2.11
CA GLN A 134 -3.83 -21.88 -2.61
C GLN A 134 -4.00 -21.89 -4.13
N ALA A 135 -4.50 -20.79 -4.71
CA ALA A 135 -4.65 -20.62 -6.15
C ALA A 135 -3.35 -20.19 -6.87
N GLY A 136 -2.24 -19.95 -6.15
CA GLY A 136 -0.96 -19.48 -6.72
C GLY A 136 -1.01 -18.03 -7.23
N TRP A 137 -1.93 -17.20 -6.75
CA TRP A 137 -2.09 -15.81 -7.19
C TRP A 137 -1.37 -14.81 -6.28
N HIS A 138 -1.01 -15.21 -5.07
CA HIS A 138 -0.40 -14.36 -4.05
C HIS A 138 0.56 -15.18 -3.17
N PRO A 139 1.61 -14.57 -2.57
CA PRO A 139 2.14 -13.24 -2.86
C PRO A 139 2.78 -13.16 -4.26
N PRO A 140 3.07 -11.95 -4.77
CA PRO A 140 3.88 -11.82 -5.98
C PRO A 140 5.34 -12.28 -5.73
N HIS A 141 6.00 -12.78 -6.77
CA HIS A 141 7.34 -13.39 -6.68
C HIS A 141 8.48 -12.52 -7.25
N ASP A 142 8.16 -11.36 -7.79
CA ASP A 142 9.03 -10.45 -8.53
C ASP A 142 9.34 -9.13 -7.82
#